data_AF-A0A8B6H1L2-F1
#
_entry.id   AF-A0A8B6H1L2-F1
#
_cell.length_a   1.000
_cell.length_b   1.000
_cell.length_c   1.000
_cell.angle_alpha   90.00
_cell.angle_beta   90.00
_cell.angle_gamma   90.00
#
_symmetry.space_group_name_H-M   'P 1'
#
loop_
_entity.id
_entity.type
_entity.pdbx_description
1 polymer ?
#
loop_
_entity_poly.entity_id
_entity_poly.type
_entity_poly.pdbx_seq_one_letter_code
_entity_poly.pdbx_strand_id
1 'polypeptide(L)'
;MNLIHDLHSCVRSQSNSYVISEKLEKFKNTETVKDSHHEKFKAEEKDKVEVDNEKDDETTSAVPNTSSNEEKVSTQKTVKSTSRKKLNVLFSEEEQDKFVSLFNDAQAEQLALIKKCGSSKAKKIINFREENGDFSELSDVLKVLGMGEKTLIDICQTFQEQIAGGPVIKDNSELDDAEGQTRKRTTSHIHPRLSPELRENLQSVVTLDVSFEHVTVAKINRYLEVEEWRQIDLFDTYVQKLDHVLLYERIQAALDEIPEGDIYLKEDKLYRYKTLKVVPILTNLRILEYVIVNGLNAKNGRNVVHLMKPKTMDKIFQLQVGNERICAKPFVLDMYRRKLTGKNKSLNDVTISREHMDEYLAKKDIDKDKLNKSLLLGLAFYKLIMGQHIYTL
;
A
#
# COMPACT_ATOMS: atom_id res chain seq x y z
N MET A 1 -8.01 -30.69 -51.40
CA MET A 1 -7.88 -31.61 -50.25
C MET A 1 -8.21 -30.94 -48.90
N ASN A 2 -8.91 -29.80 -48.84
CA ASN A 2 -9.01 -28.98 -47.62
C ASN A 2 -10.43 -28.96 -47.01
N LEU A 3 -11.13 -30.10 -46.96
CA LEU A 3 -12.39 -30.24 -46.20
C LEU A 3 -12.37 -31.38 -45.16
N ILE A 4 -11.40 -32.31 -45.25
CA ILE A 4 -11.34 -33.48 -44.36
C ILE A 4 -10.67 -33.13 -43.02
N HIS A 5 -9.82 -32.09 -42.99
CA HIS A 5 -9.08 -31.71 -41.79
C HIS A 5 -9.96 -30.98 -40.74
N ASP A 6 -10.91 -30.16 -41.19
CA ASP A 6 -11.80 -29.41 -40.29
C ASP A 6 -12.88 -30.30 -39.64
N LEU A 7 -13.35 -31.33 -40.35
CA LEU A 7 -14.27 -32.32 -39.79
C LEU A 7 -13.63 -33.12 -38.64
N HIS A 8 -12.34 -33.49 -38.76
CA HIS A 8 -11.62 -34.17 -37.66
C HIS A 8 -11.36 -33.27 -36.44
N SER A 9 -11.28 -31.95 -36.63
CA SER A 9 -11.23 -30.96 -35.54
C SER A 9 -12.58 -30.88 -34.82
N CYS A 10 -13.67 -30.71 -35.57
CA CYS A 10 -15.03 -30.57 -35.03
C CYS A 10 -15.52 -31.83 -34.29
N VAL A 11 -15.24 -33.03 -34.82
CA VAL A 11 -15.63 -34.30 -34.17
C VAL A 11 -14.88 -34.52 -32.85
N ARG A 12 -13.62 -34.06 -32.73
CA ARG A 12 -12.86 -34.13 -31.46
C ARG A 12 -13.37 -33.14 -30.40
N SER A 13 -13.81 -31.94 -30.78
CA SER A 13 -14.36 -30.99 -29.79
C SER A 13 -15.73 -31.44 -29.27
N GLN A 14 -16.60 -31.99 -30.13
CA GLN A 14 -17.89 -32.56 -29.71
C GLN A 14 -17.73 -33.81 -28.84
N SER A 15 -16.77 -34.71 -29.15
CA SER A 15 -16.48 -35.89 -28.33
C SER A 15 -16.01 -35.51 -26.92
N ASN A 16 -15.13 -34.52 -26.78
CA ASN A 16 -14.68 -34.05 -25.46
C ASN A 16 -15.79 -33.35 -24.67
N SER A 17 -16.69 -32.60 -25.33
CA SER A 17 -17.85 -31.99 -24.68
C SER A 17 -18.73 -33.05 -23.99
N TYR A 18 -19.00 -34.16 -24.68
CA TYR A 18 -19.86 -35.24 -24.17
C TYR A 18 -19.22 -35.97 -22.97
N VAL A 19 -17.92 -36.23 -23.02
CA VAL A 19 -17.15 -36.86 -21.92
C VAL A 19 -17.05 -35.94 -20.69
N ILE A 20 -17.07 -34.62 -20.88
CA ILE A 20 -17.10 -33.64 -19.79
C ILE A 20 -18.49 -33.60 -19.13
N SER A 21 -19.58 -33.63 -19.90
CA SER A 21 -20.94 -33.69 -19.34
C SER A 21 -21.19 -34.97 -18.53
N GLU A 22 -20.76 -36.15 -19.02
CA GLU A 22 -20.89 -37.41 -18.29
C GLU A 22 -20.14 -37.41 -16.95
N LYS A 23 -18.96 -36.77 -16.89
CA LYS A 23 -18.18 -36.63 -15.65
C LYS A 23 -18.81 -35.63 -14.67
N LEU A 24 -19.45 -34.58 -15.17
CA LEU A 24 -20.17 -33.59 -14.36
C LEU A 24 -21.47 -34.16 -13.76
N GLU A 25 -22.22 -35.01 -14.49
CA GLU A 25 -23.36 -35.73 -13.91
C GLU A 25 -22.94 -36.76 -12.86
N LYS A 26 -21.86 -37.51 -13.11
CA LYS A 26 -21.31 -38.45 -12.12
C LYS A 26 -20.83 -37.74 -10.84
N PHE A 27 -20.31 -36.51 -10.93
CA PHE A 27 -19.98 -35.70 -9.76
C PHE A 27 -21.22 -35.22 -8.98
N LYS A 28 -22.26 -34.74 -9.67
CA LYS A 28 -23.51 -34.30 -9.02
C LYS A 28 -24.22 -35.44 -8.27
N ASN A 29 -24.22 -36.66 -8.83
CA ASN A 29 -24.79 -37.83 -8.16
C ASN A 29 -23.98 -38.34 -6.96
N THR A 30 -22.74 -37.86 -6.75
CA THR A 30 -21.95 -38.18 -5.54
C THR A 30 -22.11 -37.17 -4.40
N GLU A 31 -22.65 -35.97 -4.66
CA GLU A 31 -22.96 -34.98 -3.61
C GLU A 31 -24.32 -35.26 -2.95
N THR A 32 -25.30 -35.79 -3.70
CA THR A 32 -26.65 -36.13 -3.21
C THR A 32 -26.72 -37.31 -2.23
N VAL A 33 -25.59 -37.90 -1.83
CA VAL A 33 -25.52 -39.05 -0.89
C VAL A 33 -24.91 -38.66 0.48
N LYS A 34 -24.63 -37.37 0.73
CA LYS A 34 -24.06 -36.91 2.02
C LYS A 34 -25.02 -36.17 2.96
N ASP A 35 -26.22 -35.83 2.52
CA ASP A 35 -27.21 -35.09 3.33
C ASP A 35 -28.15 -35.99 4.18
N SER A 36 -27.80 -37.26 4.43
CA SER A 36 -28.61 -38.20 5.23
C SER A 36 -28.05 -38.56 6.61
N HIS A 37 -27.10 -37.77 7.15
CA HIS A 37 -26.56 -37.95 8.51
C HIS A 37 -26.44 -36.64 9.31
N HIS A 38 -27.51 -35.84 9.36
CA HIS A 38 -27.61 -34.69 10.28
C HIS A 38 -28.95 -34.60 11.05
N GLU A 39 -29.47 -35.75 11.50
CA GLU A 39 -30.51 -35.82 12.54
C GLU A 39 -30.15 -36.86 13.61
N LYS A 40 -29.30 -36.44 14.56
CA LYS A 40 -29.24 -36.90 15.97
C LYS A 40 -28.21 -36.05 16.72
N PHE A 41 -28.37 -35.96 18.04
CA PHE A 41 -27.57 -35.11 18.96
C PHE A 41 -27.82 -33.59 18.88
N LYS A 42 -29.08 -33.21 19.12
CA LYS A 42 -29.41 -32.10 20.03
C LYS A 42 -30.01 -32.69 21.31
N ALA A 43 -29.20 -32.80 22.36
CA ALA A 43 -29.62 -32.91 23.75
C ALA A 43 -28.38 -32.66 24.62
N GLU A 44 -28.55 -31.94 25.74
CA GLU A 44 -27.60 -31.80 26.86
C GLU A 44 -26.21 -31.18 26.56
N GLU A 45 -25.66 -30.25 27.35
CA GLU A 45 -26.23 -29.50 28.46
C GLU A 45 -25.48 -28.16 28.63
N LYS A 46 -26.02 -27.24 29.43
CA LYS A 46 -25.40 -25.95 29.77
C LYS A 46 -24.91 -25.95 31.22
N ASP A 47 -23.90 -25.11 31.48
CA ASP A 47 -23.69 -24.37 32.74
C ASP A 47 -23.41 -25.16 34.05
N LYS A 48 -22.12 -25.25 34.49
CA LYS A 48 -21.55 -24.46 35.64
C LYS A 48 -20.29 -25.01 36.35
N VAL A 49 -19.36 -24.08 36.64
CA VAL A 49 -18.67 -23.81 37.94
C VAL A 49 -17.67 -24.84 38.54
N GLU A 50 -16.37 -24.57 38.34
CA GLU A 50 -15.35 -24.14 39.35
C GLU A 50 -15.59 -24.52 40.85
N VAL A 51 -14.65 -25.14 41.60
CA VAL A 51 -13.65 -24.49 42.49
C VAL A 51 -12.94 -25.58 43.39
N ASP A 52 -11.61 -25.48 43.60
CA ASP A 52 -10.73 -25.97 44.74
C ASP A 52 -10.67 -27.48 45.18
N ASN A 53 -9.63 -28.03 45.86
CA ASN A 53 -8.27 -27.58 46.28
C ASN A 53 -7.30 -28.77 46.66
N GLU A 54 -6.02 -28.45 46.94
CA GLU A 54 -5.00 -29.17 47.78
C GLU A 54 -4.41 -30.55 47.32
N LYS A 55 -3.07 -30.66 47.08
CA LYS A 55 -1.93 -31.12 47.96
C LYS A 55 -1.66 -32.64 47.90
N ASP A 56 -0.45 -33.21 48.07
CA ASP A 56 0.94 -32.76 48.32
C ASP A 56 1.93 -33.71 47.56
N ASP A 57 3.24 -33.39 47.52
CA ASP A 57 4.37 -34.24 48.03
C ASP A 57 5.74 -34.03 47.29
N GLU A 58 6.84 -34.42 47.95
CA GLU A 58 8.22 -33.91 47.83
C GLU A 58 9.11 -34.50 46.69
N THR A 59 10.26 -33.85 46.41
CA THR A 59 11.66 -34.37 46.68
C THR A 59 12.76 -33.89 45.69
N THR A 60 13.63 -32.94 46.14
CA THR A 60 15.07 -32.67 45.81
C THR A 60 15.63 -32.71 44.34
N SER A 61 16.48 -31.79 43.85
CA SER A 61 17.88 -31.59 44.33
C SER A 61 18.70 -30.48 43.58
N ALA A 62 19.53 -29.75 44.34
CA ALA A 62 20.84 -29.08 44.07
C ALA A 62 21.27 -28.47 42.69
N VAL A 63 21.23 -27.12 42.57
CA VAL A 63 22.37 -26.12 42.61
C VAL A 63 23.80 -26.67 42.34
N PRO A 64 24.70 -26.06 41.49
CA PRO A 64 25.13 -24.65 41.62
C PRO A 64 25.52 -23.82 40.36
N ASN A 65 25.68 -22.52 40.63
CA ASN A 65 26.25 -21.47 39.75
C ASN A 65 27.69 -21.76 39.28
N THR A 66 28.09 -21.17 38.15
CA THR A 66 29.32 -20.37 38.09
C THR A 66 29.28 -19.33 36.96
N SER A 67 30.01 -18.24 37.15
CA SER A 67 30.00 -17.03 36.33
C SER A 67 31.01 -17.07 35.17
N SER A 68 30.74 -16.28 34.13
CA SER A 68 31.79 -15.55 33.43
C SER A 68 31.33 -14.14 33.10
N ASN A 69 32.12 -13.15 33.50
CA ASN A 69 31.96 -11.76 33.11
C ASN A 69 32.46 -11.57 31.67
N GLU A 70 31.77 -10.76 30.88
CA GLU A 70 32.43 -9.94 29.86
C GLU A 70 31.97 -8.49 29.96
N GLU A 71 32.92 -7.58 29.91
CA GLU A 71 32.75 -6.16 30.15
C GLU A 71 32.00 -5.47 28.99
N LYS A 72 31.01 -4.63 29.31
CA LYS A 72 30.51 -3.59 28.39
C LYS A 72 30.81 -2.20 28.92
N VAL A 73 32.09 -1.84 28.88
CA VAL A 73 32.56 -0.45 29.06
C VAL A 73 32.84 0.17 27.70
N SER A 74 32.53 1.47 27.57
CA SER A 74 32.91 2.35 26.46
C SER A 74 32.21 2.17 25.10
N THR A 75 31.00 2.73 24.97
CA THR A 75 30.46 3.20 23.67
C THR A 75 29.78 4.58 23.72
N GLN A 76 29.65 5.20 24.91
CA GLN A 76 28.92 6.46 25.08
C GLN A 76 29.77 7.73 24.85
N LYS A 77 31.12 7.67 24.88
CA LYS A 77 31.97 8.87 24.79
C LYS A 77 32.11 9.44 23.37
N THR A 78 32.10 8.61 22.33
CA THR A 78 32.32 9.02 20.93
C THR A 78 31.11 9.70 20.28
N VAL A 79 29.88 9.27 20.60
CA VAL A 79 28.67 9.88 20.03
C VAL A 79 28.44 11.29 20.60
N LYS A 80 28.52 11.46 21.93
CA LYS A 80 28.32 12.76 22.61
C LYS A 80 29.23 13.87 22.07
N SER A 81 30.48 13.56 21.75
CA SER A 81 31.45 14.57 21.30
C SER A 81 31.15 15.14 19.92
N THR A 82 30.45 14.40 19.06
CA THR A 82 30.06 14.84 17.71
C THR A 82 28.78 15.67 17.75
N SER A 83 27.78 15.23 18.51
CA SER A 83 26.51 15.97 18.64
C SER A 83 26.68 17.32 19.35
N ARG A 84 27.50 17.41 20.42
CA ARG A 84 27.84 18.69 21.08
C ARG A 84 28.53 19.65 20.13
N LYS A 85 29.58 19.22 19.42
CA LYS A 85 30.31 20.06 18.44
C LYS A 85 29.38 20.65 17.39
N LYS A 86 28.35 19.91 16.97
CA LYS A 86 27.37 20.36 15.98
C LYS A 86 26.35 21.34 16.54
N LEU A 87 25.92 21.18 17.80
CA LEU A 87 25.06 22.16 18.47
C LEU A 87 25.79 23.48 18.72
N ASN A 88 27.06 23.45 19.15
CA ASN A 88 27.89 24.64 19.35
C ASN A 88 28.24 25.40 18.06
N VAL A 89 28.02 24.80 16.88
CA VAL A 89 28.16 25.47 15.58
C VAL A 89 26.82 26.09 15.11
N LEU A 90 25.70 25.64 15.65
CA LEU A 90 24.35 26.07 15.26
C LEU A 90 23.72 27.09 16.22
N PHE A 91 24.11 27.06 17.50
CA PHE A 91 23.56 27.90 18.57
C PHE A 91 24.67 28.40 19.48
N SER A 92 24.65 29.69 19.82
CA SER A 92 25.57 30.28 20.79
C SER A 92 25.33 29.73 22.20
N GLU A 93 26.32 29.85 23.09
CA GLU A 93 26.21 29.33 24.46
C GLU A 93 25.02 29.95 25.22
N GLU A 94 24.81 31.28 25.07
CA GLU A 94 23.64 31.97 25.64
C GLU A 94 22.28 31.50 25.08
N GLU A 95 22.23 30.96 23.87
CA GLU A 95 21.02 30.40 23.28
C GLU A 95 20.79 28.96 23.76
N GLN A 96 21.86 28.18 23.88
CA GLN A 96 21.80 26.82 24.43
C GLN A 96 21.30 26.83 25.88
N ASP A 97 21.75 27.76 26.72
CA ASP A 97 21.26 27.90 28.09
C ASP A 97 19.75 28.27 28.13
N LYS A 98 19.27 29.11 27.20
CA LYS A 98 17.84 29.46 27.06
C LYS A 98 16.99 28.29 26.56
N PHE A 99 17.56 27.42 25.70
CA PHE A 99 16.88 26.18 25.30
C PHE A 99 16.82 25.18 26.46
N VAL A 100 17.91 25.03 27.22
CA VAL A 100 17.98 24.16 28.39
C VAL A 100 16.98 24.59 29.47
N SER A 101 16.93 25.88 29.83
CA SER A 101 15.95 26.38 30.79
C SER A 101 14.51 26.15 30.31
N LEU A 102 14.20 26.36 29.02
CA LEU A 102 12.88 26.01 28.47
C LEU A 102 12.55 24.52 28.63
N PHE A 103 13.48 23.60 28.34
CA PHE A 103 13.19 22.16 28.49
C PHE A 103 13.00 21.74 29.95
N ASN A 104 13.64 22.44 30.88
CA ASN A 104 13.48 22.23 32.33
C ASN A 104 12.18 22.84 32.86
N ASP A 105 11.83 24.06 32.47
CA ASP A 105 10.70 24.83 33.04
C ASP A 105 9.34 24.55 32.36
N ALA A 106 9.33 24.27 31.05
CA ALA A 106 8.09 24.24 30.27
C ALA A 106 7.18 23.07 30.66
N GLN A 107 5.87 23.33 30.65
CA GLN A 107 4.84 22.32 30.92
C GLN A 107 4.56 21.48 29.67
N ALA A 108 4.00 20.28 29.87
CA ALA A 108 3.69 19.34 28.78
C ALA A 108 2.82 19.97 27.68
N GLU A 109 1.90 20.87 28.03
CA GLU A 109 1.04 21.58 27.09
C GLU A 109 1.80 22.63 26.28
N GLN A 110 2.68 23.41 26.93
CA GLN A 110 3.54 24.40 26.28
C GLN A 110 4.50 23.72 25.30
N LEU A 111 5.16 22.63 25.74
CA LEU A 111 6.01 21.82 24.87
C LEU A 111 5.22 21.17 23.73
N ALA A 112 3.96 20.78 23.94
CA ALA A 112 3.10 20.17 22.92
C ALA A 112 2.66 21.15 21.81
N LEU A 113 2.68 22.45 22.08
CA LEU A 113 2.40 23.51 21.11
C LEU A 113 3.60 23.78 20.18
N ILE A 114 4.83 23.39 20.57
CA ILE A 114 6.02 23.61 19.74
C ILE A 114 5.99 22.66 18.54
N LYS A 115 6.14 23.23 17.34
CA LYS A 115 6.27 22.52 16.06
C LYS A 115 7.28 21.39 16.18
N LYS A 116 6.93 20.18 15.71
CA LYS A 116 7.69 18.91 15.85
C LYS A 116 7.78 18.31 17.26
N CYS A 117 7.44 19.03 18.32
CA CYS A 117 7.28 18.52 19.68
C CYS A 117 5.80 18.21 19.98
N GLY A 118 5.23 17.17 19.36
CA GLY A 118 3.84 16.80 19.66
C GLY A 118 3.68 16.24 21.10
N SER A 119 2.44 16.12 21.57
CA SER A 119 2.08 15.65 22.93
C SER A 119 2.82 14.37 23.38
N SER A 120 3.08 13.42 22.48
CA SER A 120 3.86 12.20 22.78
C SER A 120 5.34 12.48 23.10
N LYS A 121 5.96 13.50 22.50
CA LYS A 121 7.34 13.92 22.81
C LYS A 121 7.38 14.81 24.03
N ALA A 122 6.45 15.76 24.16
CA ALA A 122 6.32 16.61 25.34
C ALA A 122 6.26 15.76 26.62
N LYS A 123 5.37 14.77 26.68
CA LYS A 123 5.30 13.80 27.79
C LYS A 123 6.64 13.10 28.06
N LYS A 124 7.37 12.68 27.03
CA LYS A 124 8.67 12.02 27.22
C LYS A 124 9.77 12.95 27.74
N ILE A 125 9.73 14.24 27.41
CA ILE A 125 10.64 15.23 28.01
C ILE A 125 10.31 15.37 29.50
N ILE A 126 9.02 15.49 29.85
CA ILE A 126 8.58 15.59 31.25
C ILE A 126 8.97 14.36 32.05
N ASN A 127 8.59 13.16 31.59
CA ASN A 127 8.96 11.89 32.23
C ASN A 127 10.49 11.77 32.38
N PHE A 128 11.27 12.19 31.38
CA PHE A 128 12.73 12.09 31.47
C PHE A 128 13.30 13.01 32.56
N ARG A 129 12.85 14.27 32.69
CA ARG A 129 13.31 15.17 33.77
C ARG A 129 12.83 14.71 35.15
N GLU A 130 11.63 14.13 35.25
CA GLU A 130 11.10 13.55 36.49
C GLU A 130 11.90 12.31 36.93
N GLU A 131 12.36 11.49 35.99
CA GLU A 131 13.14 10.27 36.26
C GLU A 131 14.65 10.52 36.44
N ASN A 132 15.24 11.53 35.78
CA ASN A 132 16.70 11.71 35.66
C ASN A 132 17.20 13.07 36.19
N GLY A 133 16.31 13.97 36.61
CA GLY A 133 16.62 15.36 36.92
C GLY A 133 16.72 16.27 35.69
N ASP A 134 16.93 17.55 35.96
CA ASP A 134 16.99 18.61 34.95
C ASP A 134 18.14 18.42 33.95
N PHE A 135 17.93 18.86 32.71
CA PHE A 135 18.96 18.88 31.69
C PHE A 135 20.04 19.91 32.06
N SER A 136 21.31 19.50 32.03
CA SER A 136 22.45 20.41 32.31
C SER A 136 23.06 21.02 31.04
N GLU A 137 22.87 20.37 29.89
CA GLU A 137 23.37 20.80 28.58
C GLU A 137 22.35 20.43 27.49
N LEU A 138 22.29 21.18 26.39
CA LEU A 138 21.30 20.94 25.33
C LEU A 138 21.43 19.53 24.71
N SER A 139 22.64 18.99 24.65
CA SER A 139 22.88 17.61 24.19
C SER A 139 22.33 16.52 25.11
N ASP A 140 21.98 16.82 26.37
CA ASP A 140 21.34 15.85 27.26
C ASP A 140 19.90 15.55 26.84
N VAL A 141 19.22 16.50 26.18
CA VAL A 141 17.85 16.32 25.65
C VAL A 141 17.81 15.23 24.57
N LEU A 142 18.94 14.92 23.92
CA LEU A 142 19.06 13.79 22.98
C LEU A 142 18.97 12.40 23.64
N LYS A 143 19.06 12.31 24.97
CA LYS A 143 18.84 11.06 25.72
C LYS A 143 17.35 10.67 25.76
N VAL A 144 16.44 11.62 25.53
CA VAL A 144 14.98 11.40 25.55
C VAL A 144 14.57 10.49 24.39
N LEU A 145 13.80 9.42 24.67
CA LEU A 145 13.46 8.37 23.69
C LEU A 145 12.65 8.88 22.49
N GLY A 146 13.31 9.07 21.35
CA GLY A 146 12.73 9.63 20.13
C GLY A 146 13.08 11.10 19.87
N MET A 147 14.03 11.65 20.62
CA MET A 147 14.63 12.97 20.41
C MET A 147 15.95 12.85 19.62
N GLY A 148 15.85 12.70 18.30
CA GLY A 148 17.04 12.74 17.43
C GLY A 148 17.54 14.17 17.19
N GLU A 149 18.82 14.35 16.87
CA GLU A 149 19.48 15.67 16.64
C GLU A 149 18.62 16.64 15.82
N LYS A 150 18.11 16.19 14.67
CA LYS A 150 17.28 17.01 13.78
C LYS A 150 15.96 17.45 14.43
N THR A 151 15.37 16.62 15.30
CA THR A 151 14.17 17.02 16.05
C THR A 151 14.50 18.07 17.09
N LEU A 152 15.63 17.94 17.79
CA LEU A 152 16.05 18.92 18.79
C LEU A 152 16.34 20.29 18.14
N ILE A 153 17.07 20.29 17.02
CA ILE A 153 17.36 21.52 16.24
C ILE A 153 16.07 22.17 15.74
N ASP A 154 15.15 21.40 15.12
CA ASP A 154 13.84 21.90 14.65
C ASP A 154 13.03 22.57 15.80
N ILE A 155 13.10 22.03 17.02
CA ILE A 155 12.39 22.56 18.21
C ILE A 155 13.06 23.85 18.71
N CYS A 156 14.39 23.86 18.83
CA CYS A 156 15.15 25.03 19.29
C CYS A 156 14.96 26.22 18.33
N GLN A 157 15.06 25.97 17.01
CA GLN A 157 14.81 26.99 15.98
C GLN A 157 13.38 27.56 16.07
N THR A 158 12.37 26.71 16.29
CA THR A 158 10.97 27.16 16.48
C THR A 158 10.82 28.06 17.72
N PHE A 159 11.58 27.82 18.81
CA PHE A 159 11.53 28.67 20.00
C PHE A 159 12.22 30.03 19.78
N GLN A 160 13.36 30.03 19.08
CA GLN A 160 14.07 31.25 18.69
C GLN A 160 13.17 32.18 17.84
N GLU A 161 12.41 31.59 16.90
CA GLU A 161 11.38 32.29 16.11
C GLU A 161 10.25 32.90 16.97
N GLN A 162 9.87 32.25 18.08
CA GLN A 162 8.79 32.74 18.97
C GLN A 162 9.20 33.88 19.90
N ILE A 163 10.48 33.96 20.30
CA ILE A 163 10.99 35.07 21.13
C ILE A 163 11.12 36.36 20.31
N ALA A 164 11.40 36.27 19.02
CA ALA A 164 11.73 37.42 18.16
C ALA A 164 10.54 38.29 17.69
N GLY A 165 9.29 37.94 18.04
CA GLY A 165 8.11 38.80 17.82
C GLY A 165 7.68 39.00 16.34
N GLY A 166 8.05 38.10 15.44
CA GLY A 166 7.67 38.15 14.01
C GLY A 166 6.33 37.45 13.69
N PRO A 167 5.63 37.83 12.60
CA PRO A 167 4.31 37.29 12.27
C PRO A 167 4.37 35.84 11.76
N VAL A 168 3.27 35.11 11.95
CA VAL A 168 3.11 33.71 11.50
C VAL A 168 3.02 33.63 9.97
N ILE A 169 4.16 33.44 9.30
CA ILE A 169 4.20 33.08 7.89
C ILE A 169 3.85 31.60 7.76
N LYS A 170 2.59 31.33 7.39
CA LYS A 170 2.22 30.05 6.78
C LYS A 170 2.64 30.07 5.31
N ASP A 171 3.88 29.70 5.01
CA ASP A 171 4.11 29.03 3.73
C ASP A 171 5.34 28.13 3.68
N ASN A 172 5.43 27.31 2.64
CA ASN A 172 6.53 26.37 2.42
C ASN A 172 7.19 26.60 1.06
N SER A 173 7.99 27.66 0.98
CA SER A 173 9.06 27.83 -0.01
C SER A 173 10.38 27.93 0.78
N GLU A 174 11.34 27.04 0.60
CA GLU A 174 12.18 26.89 -0.60
C GLU A 174 13.20 28.06 -0.77
N LEU A 175 14.42 27.91 -0.26
CA LEU A 175 15.67 28.58 -0.69
C LEU A 175 16.59 27.50 -1.29
N ASP A 176 16.92 27.52 -2.59
CA ASP A 176 17.44 26.31 -3.27
C ASP A 176 18.89 25.92 -2.88
N ASP A 177 19.22 24.63 -2.98
CA ASP A 177 19.96 23.91 -1.92
C ASP A 177 21.47 24.22 -1.76
N ALA A 178 21.98 25.29 -2.40
CA ALA A 178 23.21 25.99 -1.99
C ALA A 178 22.94 27.06 -0.89
N GLU A 179 21.67 27.18 -0.48
CA GLU A 179 21.13 28.12 0.50
C GLU A 179 19.92 27.52 1.27
N GLY A 180 19.86 26.18 1.44
CA GLY A 180 19.04 25.51 2.47
C GLY A 180 17.62 25.04 2.12
N GLN A 181 17.45 24.12 1.16
CA GLN A 181 16.12 23.68 0.72
C GLN A 181 15.61 22.42 1.41
N THR A 182 15.06 22.61 2.62
CA THR A 182 14.17 21.61 3.22
C THR A 182 12.79 21.57 2.53
N ARG A 183 12.78 21.23 1.22
CA ARG A 183 11.63 20.67 0.53
C ARG A 183 11.00 19.62 1.44
N LYS A 184 9.84 19.92 2.02
CA LYS A 184 8.97 18.90 2.61
C LYS A 184 8.86 17.80 1.56
N ARG A 185 9.39 16.60 1.82
CA ARG A 185 9.26 15.47 0.88
C ARG A 185 7.78 15.15 0.75
N THR A 186 7.10 15.82 -0.18
CA THR A 186 5.77 15.49 -0.64
C THR A 186 5.90 14.10 -1.23
N THR A 187 5.51 13.10 -0.44
CA THR A 187 5.85 11.71 -0.76
C THR A 187 5.01 11.29 -1.95
N SER A 188 5.52 11.50 -3.19
CA SER A 188 4.78 11.31 -4.44
C SER A 188 3.93 10.05 -4.39
N HIS A 189 2.65 10.17 -4.68
CA HIS A 189 1.71 9.04 -4.67
C HIS A 189 2.00 8.03 -5.78
N ILE A 190 2.77 8.45 -6.80
CA ILE A 190 3.14 7.70 -7.99
C ILE A 190 4.67 7.70 -8.12
N HIS A 191 5.26 6.55 -8.44
CA HIS A 191 6.71 6.34 -8.60
C HIS A 191 7.04 5.56 -9.88
N PRO A 192 8.00 5.97 -10.72
CA PRO A 192 8.77 7.22 -10.64
C PRO A 192 7.86 8.47 -10.66
N ARG A 193 8.37 9.62 -10.24
CA ARG A 193 7.60 10.86 -10.26
C ARG A 193 7.40 11.29 -11.72
N LEU A 194 6.16 11.55 -12.11
CA LEU A 194 5.83 12.15 -13.41
C LEU A 194 6.57 13.49 -13.58
N SER A 195 7.18 13.72 -14.74
CA SER A 195 7.69 15.05 -15.11
C SER A 195 6.52 16.03 -15.33
N PRO A 196 6.73 17.35 -15.18
CA PRO A 196 5.72 18.35 -15.50
C PRO A 196 5.22 18.22 -16.94
N GLU A 197 6.14 18.12 -17.90
CA GLU A 197 5.85 17.93 -19.34
C GLU A 197 4.96 16.70 -19.60
N LEU A 198 5.25 15.56 -18.97
CA LEU A 198 4.44 14.35 -19.12
C LEU A 198 3.05 14.56 -18.52
N ARG A 199 2.94 15.20 -17.35
CA ARG A 199 1.64 15.53 -16.75
C ARG A 199 0.81 16.45 -17.65
N GLU A 200 1.43 17.46 -18.23
CA GLU A 200 0.76 18.44 -19.09
C GLU A 200 0.35 17.86 -20.43
N ASN A 201 1.07 16.87 -20.97
CA ASN A 201 0.80 16.30 -22.30
C ASN A 201 0.11 14.92 -22.32
N LEU A 202 0.08 14.16 -21.21
CA LEU A 202 -0.56 12.83 -21.11
C LEU A 202 -2.04 12.83 -21.52
N GLN A 203 -2.36 12.16 -22.61
CA GLN A 203 -3.73 11.99 -23.12
C GLN A 203 -4.41 10.76 -22.52
N SER A 204 -3.66 9.72 -22.15
CA SER A 204 -4.18 8.44 -21.71
C SER A 204 -3.32 7.76 -20.64
N VAL A 205 -3.96 6.95 -19.79
CA VAL A 205 -3.31 6.00 -18.88
C VAL A 205 -3.90 4.62 -19.09
N VAL A 206 -3.04 3.61 -19.21
CA VAL A 206 -3.44 2.20 -19.22
C VAL A 206 -3.13 1.60 -17.86
N THR A 207 -4.15 1.22 -17.10
CA THR A 207 -3.96 0.58 -15.80
C THR A 207 -3.79 -0.92 -15.94
N LEU A 208 -3.01 -1.52 -15.04
CA LEU A 208 -2.63 -2.93 -15.06
C LEU A 208 -2.89 -3.58 -13.69
N ASP A 209 -3.71 -4.63 -13.65
CA ASP A 209 -3.70 -5.63 -12.57
C ASP A 209 -3.43 -7.02 -13.14
N VAL A 210 -2.20 -7.49 -12.96
CA VAL A 210 -1.76 -8.83 -13.38
C VAL A 210 -2.19 -9.86 -12.34
N SER A 211 -2.78 -10.95 -12.82
CA SER A 211 -3.18 -12.14 -12.07
C SER A 211 -2.58 -13.40 -12.70
N PHE A 212 -2.88 -14.59 -12.18
CA PHE A 212 -2.40 -15.86 -12.76
C PHE A 212 -3.04 -16.22 -14.09
N GLU A 213 -4.26 -15.74 -14.34
CA GLU A 213 -5.07 -16.14 -15.50
C GLU A 213 -5.08 -15.02 -16.55
N HIS A 214 -5.09 -13.76 -16.10
CA HIS A 214 -5.29 -12.60 -16.96
C HIS A 214 -4.43 -11.39 -16.55
N VAL A 215 -4.10 -10.53 -17.52
CA VAL A 215 -3.82 -9.11 -17.29
C VAL A 215 -5.15 -8.35 -17.38
N THR A 216 -5.59 -7.73 -16.30
CA THR A 216 -6.78 -6.87 -16.32
C THR A 216 -6.37 -5.45 -16.64
N VAL A 217 -6.96 -4.85 -17.68
CA VAL A 217 -6.62 -3.52 -18.18
C VAL A 217 -7.79 -2.54 -18.08
N ALA A 218 -7.48 -1.26 -17.87
CA ALA A 218 -8.40 -0.17 -18.18
C ALA A 218 -7.62 0.98 -18.83
N LYS A 219 -7.93 1.30 -20.09
CA LYS A 219 -7.43 2.50 -20.76
C LYS A 219 -8.42 3.63 -20.51
N ILE A 220 -7.95 4.69 -19.86
CA ILE A 220 -8.76 5.87 -19.54
C ILE A 220 -8.07 7.10 -20.12
N ASN A 221 -8.81 7.94 -20.84
CA ASN A 221 -8.28 9.18 -21.40
C ASN A 221 -8.42 10.37 -20.43
N ARG A 222 -7.81 11.50 -20.79
CA ARG A 222 -7.79 12.74 -20.00
C ARG A 222 -9.19 13.30 -19.74
N TYR A 223 -10.17 12.98 -20.56
CA TYR A 223 -11.57 13.38 -20.38
C TYR A 223 -12.36 12.44 -19.46
N LEU A 224 -11.67 11.51 -18.78
CA LEU A 224 -12.22 10.45 -17.93
C LEU A 224 -13.11 9.48 -18.71
N GLU A 225 -12.78 9.20 -19.97
CA GLU A 225 -13.51 8.21 -20.77
C GLU A 225 -12.76 6.90 -20.81
N VAL A 226 -13.50 5.81 -20.62
CA VAL A 226 -12.99 4.44 -20.67
C VAL A 226 -12.98 3.99 -22.13
N GLU A 227 -11.81 4.06 -22.74
CA GLU A 227 -11.57 3.65 -24.13
C GLU A 227 -11.49 2.13 -24.26
N GLU A 228 -10.95 1.44 -23.25
CA GLU A 228 -10.88 -0.02 -23.19
C GLU A 228 -10.98 -0.52 -21.75
N TRP A 229 -11.75 -1.56 -21.48
CA TRP A 229 -11.88 -2.14 -20.14
C TRP A 229 -12.15 -3.65 -20.17
N ARG A 230 -11.09 -4.44 -20.29
CA ARG A 230 -11.17 -5.90 -20.47
C ARG A 230 -10.13 -6.67 -19.66
N GLN A 231 -10.20 -7.99 -19.77
CA GLN A 231 -9.17 -8.92 -19.31
C GLN A 231 -8.53 -9.55 -20.55
N ILE A 232 -7.20 -9.61 -20.55
CA ILE A 232 -6.37 -10.24 -21.58
C ILE A 232 -5.85 -11.55 -21.00
N ASP A 233 -6.06 -12.66 -21.69
CA ASP A 233 -5.73 -13.99 -21.19
C ASP A 233 -4.22 -14.26 -21.24
N LEU A 234 -3.64 -14.70 -20.13
CA LEU A 234 -2.26 -15.17 -20.05
C LEU A 234 -2.19 -16.69 -20.24
N PHE A 235 -3.16 -17.43 -19.70
CA PHE A 235 -3.21 -18.88 -19.73
C PHE A 235 -4.65 -19.38 -19.82
N ASP A 236 -4.88 -20.42 -20.63
CA ASP A 236 -6.21 -20.95 -20.94
C ASP A 236 -6.90 -21.62 -19.74
N THR A 237 -6.15 -21.92 -18.67
CA THR A 237 -6.61 -22.57 -17.44
C THR A 237 -5.80 -22.08 -16.24
N TYR A 238 -6.33 -22.28 -15.02
CA TYR A 238 -5.63 -21.91 -13.78
C TYR A 238 -4.30 -22.67 -13.63
N VAL A 239 -3.19 -21.93 -13.74
CA VAL A 239 -1.83 -22.49 -13.66
C VAL A 239 -1.34 -22.51 -12.21
N GLN A 240 -1.47 -23.66 -11.53
CA GLN A 240 -1.00 -23.84 -10.15
C GLN A 240 0.54 -23.83 -10.02
N LYS A 241 1.26 -24.17 -11.10
CA LYS A 241 2.73 -24.12 -11.20
C LYS A 241 3.11 -23.42 -12.50
N LEU A 242 3.76 -22.26 -12.38
CA LEU A 242 4.16 -21.46 -13.54
C LEU A 242 5.19 -22.23 -14.38
N ASP A 243 4.85 -22.53 -15.63
CA ASP A 243 5.82 -23.03 -16.61
C ASP A 243 6.61 -21.86 -17.18
N HIS A 244 7.91 -21.81 -16.85
CA HIS A 244 8.80 -20.75 -17.29
C HIS A 244 9.21 -20.87 -18.77
N VAL A 245 9.05 -22.04 -19.40
CA VAL A 245 9.41 -22.27 -20.81
C VAL A 245 8.36 -21.63 -21.72
N LEU A 246 7.07 -21.90 -21.45
CA LEU A 246 5.94 -21.33 -22.21
C LEU A 246 5.67 -19.86 -21.88
N LEU A 247 6.33 -19.32 -20.85
CA LEU A 247 6.09 -17.95 -20.38
C LEU A 247 6.39 -16.90 -21.45
N TYR A 248 7.43 -17.08 -22.27
CA TYR A 248 7.80 -16.08 -23.27
C TYR A 248 6.68 -15.83 -24.29
N GLU A 249 6.18 -16.89 -24.94
CA GLU A 249 5.14 -16.81 -25.97
C GLU A 249 3.84 -16.21 -25.42
N ARG A 250 3.40 -16.68 -24.24
CA ARG A 250 2.19 -16.19 -23.56
C ARG A 250 2.30 -14.71 -23.16
N ILE A 251 3.48 -14.28 -22.74
CA ILE A 251 3.74 -12.87 -22.42
C ILE A 251 3.77 -12.02 -23.69
N GLN A 252 4.40 -12.46 -24.78
CA GLN A 252 4.39 -11.69 -26.03
C GLN A 252 2.97 -11.47 -26.54
N ALA A 253 2.15 -12.52 -26.60
CA ALA A 253 0.74 -12.40 -26.98
C ALA A 253 -0.02 -11.38 -26.12
N ALA A 254 0.11 -11.45 -24.79
CA ALA A 254 -0.51 -10.50 -23.89
C ALA A 254 0.03 -9.06 -24.03
N LEU A 255 1.32 -8.87 -24.34
CA LEU A 255 1.92 -7.56 -24.58
C LEU A 255 1.47 -6.92 -25.90
N ASP A 256 1.00 -7.72 -26.85
CA ASP A 256 0.44 -7.25 -28.12
C ASP A 256 -1.06 -6.94 -28.03
N GLU A 257 -1.78 -7.59 -27.10
CA GLU A 257 -3.18 -7.25 -26.77
C GLU A 257 -3.33 -6.08 -25.78
N ILE A 258 -2.29 -5.75 -24.99
CA ILE A 258 -2.29 -4.57 -24.11
C ILE A 258 -2.27 -3.30 -24.98
N PRO A 259 -3.25 -2.39 -24.81
CA PRO A 259 -3.34 -1.21 -25.65
C PRO A 259 -2.23 -0.20 -25.35
N GLU A 260 -1.89 0.61 -26.34
CA GLU A 260 -0.93 1.70 -26.19
C GLU A 260 -1.51 2.86 -25.37
N GLY A 261 -0.67 3.45 -24.53
CA GLY A 261 -0.96 4.69 -23.79
C GLY A 261 0.32 5.40 -23.37
N ASP A 262 0.22 6.67 -22.97
CA ASP A 262 1.39 7.51 -22.67
C ASP A 262 2.21 6.98 -21.49
N ILE A 263 1.50 6.37 -20.53
CA ILE A 263 2.03 5.62 -19.40
C ILE A 263 1.19 4.37 -19.11
N TYR A 264 1.83 3.43 -18.43
CA TYR A 264 1.17 2.28 -17.81
C TYR A 264 1.18 2.44 -16.29
N LEU A 265 0.10 2.08 -15.60
CA LEU A 265 -0.06 2.31 -14.17
C LEU A 265 -0.46 1.06 -13.41
N LYS A 266 0.30 0.71 -12.37
CA LYS A 266 0.06 -0.46 -11.53
C LYS A 266 0.00 -0.09 -10.05
N GLU A 267 -0.77 -0.82 -9.25
CA GLU A 267 -0.69 -0.72 -7.78
C GLU A 267 0.61 -1.37 -7.27
N ASP A 268 1.36 -0.64 -6.44
CA ASP A 268 2.49 -1.16 -5.66
C ASP A 268 1.99 -2.02 -4.49
N LYS A 269 1.49 -3.22 -4.84
CA LYS A 269 0.91 -4.19 -3.90
C LYS A 269 1.98 -4.62 -2.89
N LEU A 270 1.70 -4.46 -1.60
CA LEU A 270 2.45 -5.06 -0.50
C LEU A 270 1.84 -6.41 -0.12
N TYR A 271 2.40 -7.50 -0.64
CA TYR A 271 1.99 -8.84 -0.25
C TYR A 271 2.54 -9.20 1.14
N ARG A 272 1.66 -9.71 2.02
CA ARG A 272 2.04 -10.20 3.36
C ARG A 272 1.94 -11.72 3.40
N TYR A 273 3.06 -12.38 3.67
CA TYR A 273 3.11 -13.83 3.82
C TYR A 273 2.52 -14.24 5.18
N LYS A 274 1.23 -14.60 5.21
CA LYS A 274 0.57 -15.16 6.42
C LYS A 274 1.07 -16.58 6.76
N THR A 275 1.66 -17.28 5.80
CA THR A 275 2.18 -18.65 5.94
C THR A 275 3.18 -18.95 4.82
N LEU A 276 4.17 -19.82 5.09
CA LEU A 276 5.17 -20.26 4.11
C LEU A 276 4.54 -20.95 2.88
N LYS A 277 3.37 -21.60 3.04
CA LYS A 277 2.67 -22.26 1.92
C LYS A 277 2.27 -21.32 0.78
N VAL A 278 2.14 -20.01 1.08
CA VAL A 278 1.72 -18.99 0.10
C VAL A 278 2.92 -18.32 -0.58
N VAL A 279 4.15 -18.55 -0.10
CA VAL A 279 5.37 -17.97 -0.67
C VAL A 279 5.56 -18.34 -2.16
N PRO A 280 5.50 -19.62 -2.60
CA PRO A 280 5.73 -19.96 -4.00
C PRO A 280 4.69 -19.34 -4.95
N ILE A 281 3.42 -19.28 -4.50
CA ILE A 281 2.32 -18.67 -5.24
C ILE A 281 2.62 -17.19 -5.47
N LEU A 282 2.89 -16.44 -4.39
CA LEU A 282 3.19 -15.01 -4.50
C LEU A 282 4.47 -14.72 -5.29
N THR A 283 5.49 -15.60 -5.23
CA THR A 283 6.69 -15.49 -6.06
C THR A 283 6.34 -15.62 -7.54
N ASN A 284 5.55 -16.62 -7.94
CA ASN A 284 5.10 -16.76 -9.33
C ASN A 284 4.27 -15.56 -9.80
N LEU A 285 3.38 -15.02 -8.96
CA LEU A 285 2.62 -13.81 -9.28
C LEU A 285 3.53 -12.59 -9.46
N ARG A 286 4.58 -12.46 -8.64
CA ARG A 286 5.59 -11.41 -8.81
C ARG A 286 6.38 -11.57 -10.11
N ILE A 287 6.75 -12.80 -10.49
CA ILE A 287 7.43 -13.07 -11.77
C ILE A 287 6.54 -12.61 -12.93
N LEU A 288 5.25 -12.96 -12.94
CA LEU A 288 4.28 -12.47 -13.94
C LEU A 288 4.18 -10.94 -13.95
N GLU A 289 4.03 -10.31 -12.77
CA GLU A 289 4.00 -8.83 -12.65
C GLU A 289 5.26 -8.20 -13.24
N TYR A 290 6.45 -8.68 -12.90
CA TYR A 290 7.72 -8.11 -13.37
C TYR A 290 7.98 -8.37 -14.86
N VAL A 291 7.60 -9.53 -15.38
CA VAL A 291 7.83 -9.87 -16.80
C VAL A 291 6.93 -9.02 -17.71
N ILE A 292 5.66 -8.79 -17.36
CA ILE A 292 4.80 -7.82 -18.07
C ILE A 292 5.39 -6.40 -17.99
N VAL A 293 5.80 -5.95 -16.80
CA VAL A 293 6.34 -4.59 -16.61
C VAL A 293 7.63 -4.35 -17.41
N ASN A 294 8.54 -5.32 -17.44
CA ASN A 294 9.76 -5.21 -18.24
C ASN A 294 9.48 -5.36 -19.75
N GLY A 295 8.51 -6.20 -20.13
CA GLY A 295 8.07 -6.35 -21.51
C GLY A 295 7.54 -5.05 -22.12
N LEU A 296 6.70 -4.32 -21.37
CA LEU A 296 6.20 -2.99 -21.77
C LEU A 296 7.36 -1.98 -21.87
N ASN A 297 8.22 -1.90 -20.86
CA ASN A 297 9.38 -1.00 -20.89
C ASN A 297 10.34 -1.30 -22.05
N ALA A 298 10.50 -2.57 -22.43
CA ALA A 298 11.29 -2.99 -23.59
C ALA A 298 10.60 -2.60 -24.91
N LYS A 299 9.31 -2.91 -25.07
CA LYS A 299 8.49 -2.55 -26.25
C LYS A 299 8.47 -1.03 -26.49
N ASN A 300 8.48 -0.22 -25.43
CA ASN A 300 8.53 1.24 -25.51
C ASN A 300 9.94 1.86 -25.48
N GLY A 301 11.01 1.05 -25.34
CA GLY A 301 12.40 1.52 -25.29
C GLY A 301 12.76 2.46 -24.11
N ARG A 302 11.86 2.65 -23.14
CA ARG A 302 11.99 3.56 -22.00
C ARG A 302 11.13 3.08 -20.83
N ASN A 303 11.39 3.59 -19.63
CA ASN A 303 10.50 3.33 -18.50
C ASN A 303 9.17 4.08 -18.67
N VAL A 304 8.11 3.34 -18.98
CA VAL A 304 6.72 3.82 -19.13
C VAL A 304 5.83 3.39 -17.97
N VAL A 305 6.24 2.39 -17.19
CA VAL A 305 5.46 1.84 -16.08
C VAL A 305 5.64 2.66 -14.81
N HIS A 306 4.52 3.10 -14.27
CA HIS A 306 4.40 3.87 -13.04
C HIS A 306 3.65 3.07 -11.97
N LEU A 307 4.06 3.24 -10.72
CA LEU A 307 3.54 2.52 -9.56
C LEU A 307 2.82 3.48 -8.62
N MET A 308 1.52 3.26 -8.40
CA MET A 308 0.78 3.96 -7.36
C MET A 308 1.01 3.31 -5.99
N LYS A 309 1.37 4.10 -4.98
CA LYS A 309 1.57 3.64 -3.61
C LYS A 309 0.36 2.87 -3.05
N PRO A 310 0.59 1.80 -2.27
CA PRO A 310 -0.49 1.01 -1.68
C PRO A 310 -1.41 1.86 -0.80
N LYS A 311 -2.69 1.47 -0.74
CA LYS A 311 -3.78 2.19 -0.06
C LYS A 311 -4.08 3.61 -0.59
N THR A 312 -3.41 4.11 -1.65
CA THR A 312 -3.70 5.45 -2.18
C THR A 312 -5.07 5.52 -2.84
N MET A 313 -5.36 4.61 -3.76
CA MET A 313 -6.68 4.44 -4.39
C MET A 313 -7.78 4.30 -3.31
N ASP A 314 -7.54 3.48 -2.29
CA ASP A 314 -8.51 3.23 -1.22
C ASP A 314 -8.86 4.47 -0.41
N LYS A 315 -7.88 5.33 -0.13
CA LYS A 315 -8.11 6.60 0.58
C LYS A 315 -8.91 7.57 -0.29
N ILE A 316 -8.63 7.62 -1.59
CA ILE A 316 -9.30 8.50 -2.56
C ILE A 316 -10.78 8.14 -2.75
N PHE A 317 -11.12 6.85 -2.64
CA PHE A 317 -12.48 6.34 -2.80
C PHE A 317 -13.13 5.84 -1.49
N GLN A 318 -12.46 6.04 -0.34
CA GLN A 318 -12.90 5.62 0.99
C GLN A 318 -13.25 4.12 1.09
N LEU A 319 -12.50 3.27 0.39
CA LEU A 319 -12.74 1.83 0.25
C LEU A 319 -12.22 0.99 1.44
N GLN A 320 -12.10 1.56 2.64
CA GLN A 320 -11.50 0.85 3.79
C GLN A 320 -12.45 0.76 4.98
N VAL A 321 -12.59 -0.44 5.53
CA VAL A 321 -13.21 -0.68 6.84
C VAL A 321 -12.16 -1.36 7.70
N GLY A 322 -11.68 -0.66 8.72
CA GLY A 322 -10.51 -1.08 9.50
C GLY A 322 -9.25 -1.16 8.63
N ASN A 323 -8.73 -2.38 8.45
CA ASN A 323 -7.54 -2.64 7.62
C ASN A 323 -7.83 -3.27 6.25
N GLU A 324 -9.08 -3.67 5.99
CA GLU A 324 -9.47 -4.41 4.78
C GLU A 324 -10.10 -3.49 3.73
N ARG A 325 -9.94 -3.87 2.46
CA ARG A 325 -10.56 -3.20 1.29
C ARG A 325 -11.98 -3.74 1.11
N ILE A 326 -12.97 -2.87 0.97
CA ILE A 326 -14.35 -3.26 0.63
C ILE A 326 -14.53 -3.41 -0.89
N CYS A 327 -15.54 -4.16 -1.31
CA CYS A 327 -15.83 -4.37 -2.73
C CYS A 327 -16.18 -3.05 -3.44
N ALA A 328 -15.55 -2.82 -4.59
CA ALA A 328 -15.69 -1.60 -5.37
C ALA A 328 -16.94 -1.56 -6.29
N LYS A 329 -17.62 -2.70 -6.48
CA LYS A 329 -18.80 -2.86 -7.37
C LYS A 329 -19.91 -1.82 -7.15
N PRO A 330 -20.31 -1.43 -5.92
CA PRO A 330 -21.33 -0.40 -5.72
C PRO A 330 -20.91 0.98 -6.25
N PHE A 331 -19.64 1.34 -6.11
CA PHE A 331 -19.10 2.64 -6.52
C PHE A 331 -19.09 2.79 -8.05
N VAL A 332 -18.69 1.73 -8.78
CA VAL A 332 -18.68 1.74 -10.25
C VAL A 332 -20.11 1.79 -10.82
N LEU A 333 -21.04 1.04 -10.23
CA LEU A 333 -22.46 1.11 -10.62
C LEU A 333 -23.09 2.48 -10.31
N ASP A 334 -22.73 3.12 -9.19
CA ASP A 334 -23.14 4.50 -8.88
C ASP A 334 -22.60 5.52 -9.89
N MET A 335 -21.30 5.46 -10.21
CA MET A 335 -20.66 6.33 -11.21
C MET A 335 -21.38 6.26 -12.56
N TYR A 336 -21.66 5.05 -13.05
CA TYR A 336 -22.39 4.83 -14.30
C TYR A 336 -23.82 5.41 -14.24
N ARG A 337 -24.56 5.15 -13.15
CA ARG A 337 -25.93 5.66 -12.96
C ARG A 337 -26.01 7.19 -12.87
N ARG A 338 -25.07 7.85 -12.18
CA ARG A 338 -25.04 9.32 -12.09
C ARG A 338 -24.84 9.96 -13.46
N LYS A 339 -23.98 9.38 -14.30
CA LYS A 339 -23.76 9.87 -15.66
C LYS A 339 -24.99 9.71 -16.56
N LEU A 340 -25.68 8.57 -16.50
CA LEU A 340 -26.94 8.33 -17.23
C LEU A 340 -28.07 9.29 -16.81
N THR A 341 -28.09 9.73 -15.55
CA THR A 341 -29.14 10.62 -15.02
C THR A 341 -28.81 12.10 -15.14
N GLY A 342 -27.61 12.46 -15.61
CA GLY A 342 -27.15 13.85 -15.75
C GLY A 342 -27.02 14.62 -14.41
N LYS A 343 -27.12 13.93 -13.27
CA LYS A 343 -27.15 14.56 -11.94
C LYS A 343 -25.74 14.70 -11.36
N ASN A 344 -25.36 15.95 -11.10
CA ASN A 344 -24.09 16.41 -10.55
C ASN A 344 -22.86 16.07 -11.41
N LYS A 345 -22.33 17.07 -12.14
CA LYS A 345 -20.97 17.04 -12.71
C LYS A 345 -19.92 17.02 -11.58
N SER A 346 -19.62 15.83 -11.06
CA SER A 346 -18.57 15.61 -10.10
C SER A 346 -17.25 15.34 -10.82
N LEU A 347 -16.11 15.61 -10.17
CA LEU A 347 -14.77 15.17 -10.63
C LEU A 347 -14.59 13.63 -10.66
N ASN A 348 -15.68 12.89 -10.42
CA ASN A 348 -15.78 11.44 -10.35
C ASN A 348 -16.45 10.82 -11.59
N ASP A 349 -16.90 11.63 -12.56
CA ASP A 349 -17.88 11.20 -13.57
C ASP A 349 -17.23 10.60 -14.82
N VAL A 350 -16.74 9.39 -14.66
CA VAL A 350 -16.18 8.56 -15.73
C VAL A 350 -17.21 8.26 -16.83
N THR A 351 -16.85 8.42 -18.12
CA THR A 351 -17.63 7.86 -19.24
C THR A 351 -17.31 6.38 -19.37
N ILE A 352 -18.31 5.52 -19.21
CA ILE A 352 -18.22 4.10 -19.55
C ILE A 352 -19.25 3.85 -20.65
N SER A 353 -18.83 3.23 -21.75
CA SER A 353 -19.74 2.86 -22.83
C SER A 353 -20.73 1.78 -22.35
N ARG A 354 -21.88 1.68 -23.03
CA ARG A 354 -22.85 0.64 -22.71
C ARG A 354 -22.27 -0.76 -22.94
N GLU A 355 -21.50 -0.94 -24.01
CA GLU A 355 -20.78 -2.17 -24.36
C GLU A 355 -19.84 -2.62 -23.23
N HIS A 356 -18.94 -1.74 -22.77
CA HIS A 356 -18.05 -2.02 -21.64
C HIS A 356 -18.81 -2.36 -20.35
N MET A 357 -19.97 -1.73 -20.10
CA MET A 357 -20.80 -2.05 -18.95
C MET A 357 -21.53 -3.38 -19.08
N ASP A 358 -22.03 -3.72 -20.27
CA ASP A 358 -22.73 -4.98 -20.53
C ASP A 358 -21.73 -6.16 -20.43
N GLU A 359 -20.50 -6.02 -20.96
CA GLU A 359 -19.40 -6.97 -20.74
C GLU A 359 -19.03 -7.12 -19.26
N TYR A 360 -18.81 -6.01 -18.55
CA TYR A 360 -18.53 -6.02 -17.11
C TYR A 360 -19.63 -6.72 -16.33
N LEU A 361 -20.91 -6.51 -16.66
CA LEU A 361 -22.04 -7.14 -16.01
C LEU A 361 -22.13 -8.66 -16.28
N ALA A 362 -21.63 -9.14 -17.43
CA ALA A 362 -21.57 -10.57 -17.76
C ALA A 362 -20.48 -11.36 -16.99
N LYS A 363 -19.43 -10.69 -16.49
CA LYS A 363 -18.30 -11.34 -15.78
C LYS A 363 -18.69 -11.91 -14.40
N LYS A 364 -17.90 -12.84 -13.88
CA LYS A 364 -18.03 -13.38 -12.50
C LYS A 364 -17.64 -12.30 -11.47
N ASP A 365 -18.13 -12.41 -10.23
CA ASP A 365 -17.87 -11.36 -9.22
C ASP A 365 -16.38 -11.20 -8.84
N ILE A 366 -15.58 -12.27 -8.93
CA ILE A 366 -14.12 -12.20 -8.74
C ILE A 366 -13.46 -11.33 -9.83
N ASP A 367 -13.88 -11.51 -11.08
CA ASP A 367 -13.34 -10.75 -12.22
C ASP A 367 -13.89 -9.32 -12.28
N LYS A 368 -15.14 -9.12 -11.85
CA LYS A 368 -15.68 -7.78 -11.60
C LYS A 368 -14.84 -7.02 -10.59
N ASP A 369 -14.35 -7.64 -9.51
CA ASP A 369 -13.48 -6.93 -8.55
C ASP A 369 -12.11 -6.54 -9.18
N LYS A 370 -11.50 -7.43 -9.99
CA LYS A 370 -10.30 -7.11 -10.79
C LYS A 370 -10.55 -5.90 -11.73
N LEU A 371 -11.68 -5.90 -12.45
CA LEU A 371 -12.08 -4.84 -13.39
C LEU A 371 -12.41 -3.52 -12.67
N ASN A 372 -13.16 -3.57 -11.57
CA ASN A 372 -13.45 -2.40 -10.74
C ASN A 372 -12.14 -1.77 -10.24
N LYS A 373 -11.17 -2.60 -9.87
CA LYS A 373 -9.86 -2.15 -9.42
C LYS A 373 -9.06 -1.48 -10.54
N SER A 374 -8.97 -2.06 -11.74
CA SER A 374 -8.24 -1.43 -12.86
C SER A 374 -8.84 -0.06 -13.19
N LEU A 375 -10.18 0.05 -13.22
CA LEU A 375 -10.90 1.29 -13.42
C LEU A 375 -10.59 2.33 -12.32
N LEU A 376 -10.80 1.97 -11.04
CA LEU A 376 -10.60 2.89 -9.92
C LEU A 376 -9.14 3.31 -9.74
N LEU A 377 -8.17 2.48 -10.12
CA LEU A 377 -6.75 2.85 -10.10
C LEU A 377 -6.45 4.02 -11.05
N GLY A 378 -7.09 4.04 -12.24
CA GLY A 378 -6.91 5.10 -13.24
C GLY A 378 -7.67 6.37 -12.89
N LEU A 379 -8.88 6.24 -12.32
CA LEU A 379 -9.61 7.38 -11.78
C LEU A 379 -8.91 7.99 -10.54
N ALA A 380 -8.28 7.17 -9.70
CA ALA A 380 -7.41 7.66 -8.62
C ALA A 380 -6.20 8.42 -9.16
N PHE A 381 -5.59 7.95 -10.25
CA PHE A 381 -4.49 8.63 -10.92
C PHE A 381 -4.90 10.01 -11.44
N TYR A 382 -6.00 10.10 -12.20
CA TYR A 382 -6.45 11.39 -12.70
C TYR A 382 -6.82 12.37 -11.59
N LYS A 383 -7.47 11.91 -10.51
CA LYS A 383 -7.69 12.74 -9.31
C LYS A 383 -6.40 13.27 -8.68
N LEU A 384 -5.33 12.47 -8.66
CA LEU A 384 -4.03 12.89 -8.10
C LEU A 384 -3.29 13.91 -8.98
N ILE A 385 -3.46 13.86 -10.31
CA ILE A 385 -2.79 14.81 -11.22
C ILE A 385 -3.63 16.06 -11.50
N MET A 386 -4.95 15.93 -11.66
CA MET A 386 -5.88 17.06 -11.84
C MET A 386 -6.11 17.81 -10.53
N GLY A 387 -6.26 17.10 -9.40
CA GLY A 387 -6.49 17.71 -8.09
C GLY A 387 -5.31 18.55 -7.58
N GLN A 388 -4.12 18.43 -8.18
CA GLN A 388 -2.98 19.32 -7.88
C GLN A 388 -3.08 20.70 -8.54
N HIS A 389 -3.96 20.90 -9.53
CA HIS A 389 -4.24 22.22 -10.11
C HIS A 389 -5.33 23.02 -9.38
N ILE A 390 -6.01 22.42 -8.38
CA ILE A 390 -7.09 23.10 -7.62
C ILE A 390 -6.53 23.98 -6.48
N TYR A 391 -5.21 23.94 -6.24
CA TYR A 391 -4.52 24.79 -5.26
C TYR A 391 -3.78 25.99 -5.89
N THR A 392 -4.04 26.31 -7.15
CA THR A 392 -3.36 27.38 -7.91
C THR A 392 -4.29 28.19 -8.83
N LEU A 393 -5.53 28.44 -8.36
CA LEU A 393 -6.46 29.44 -8.89
C LEU A 393 -7.10 30.22 -7.73
#